data_AF-A0A371EJE4-F1
#
_entry.id   AF-A0A371EJE4-F1
#
_cell.length_a   1.000
_cell.length_b   1.000
_cell.length_c   1.000
_cell.angle_alpha   90.00
_cell.angle_beta   90.00
_cell.angle_gamma   90.00
#
_symmetry.space_group_name_H-M   'P 1'
#
loop_
_entity.id
_entity.type
_entity.pdbx_description
1 polymer ?
#
loop_
_entity_poly.entity_id
_entity_poly.type
_entity_poly.pdbx_seq_one_letter_code
_entity_poly.pdbx_strand_id
1 'polypeptide(L)'
;MTMAKWTKQLDDTSEKSIRWYPQWNEREDMIIRCGGFPNVPLIGTQGAINYNPKLAPRQAGYPMVLPPSDEALTTFIIHDLGIQNMEYLKRIRQAWKSVVRKGPERGLVVAKPHLTTNPRLNADKESGLGQVRLGEPSKWKLVCTRMPKEDTERAHREEESWSQAITQEMYFREIEREQALAEKQELKTALAKSRRREAKAKDQLSQLWERARILKAKSAKNRLQREHLESQRQQRMVELILEHCRYLYENMKNLSLPPVRKGKLSASQPRYAMRSKTKAMENKVEALE
;
A
#
# COMPACT_ATOMS: atom_id res chain seq x y z
N MET A 1 -9.19 -21.12 46.01
CA MET A 1 -8.36 -20.73 47.17
C MET A 1 -9.23 -20.02 48.18
N THR A 2 -8.97 -20.16 49.49
CA THR A 2 -9.73 -19.46 50.56
C THR A 2 -9.13 -18.08 50.84
N MET A 3 -9.93 -17.13 51.34
CA MET A 3 -9.48 -15.75 51.65
C MET A 3 -8.25 -15.71 52.56
N ALA A 4 -8.22 -16.51 53.62
CA ALA A 4 -7.07 -16.59 54.52
C ALA A 4 -5.76 -17.01 53.82
N LYS A 5 -5.87 -17.83 52.75
CA LYS A 5 -4.72 -18.25 51.96
C LYS A 5 -4.21 -17.13 51.05
N TRP A 6 -5.11 -16.30 50.52
CA TRP A 6 -4.75 -15.11 49.75
C TRP A 6 -4.10 -14.04 50.62
N THR A 7 -4.64 -13.74 51.80
CA THR A 7 -4.07 -12.73 52.72
C THR A 7 -2.65 -13.12 53.10
N LYS A 8 -2.43 -14.37 53.52
CA LYS A 8 -1.10 -14.87 53.84
C LYS A 8 -0.15 -14.78 52.63
N GLN A 9 -0.63 -15.14 51.44
CA GLN A 9 0.21 -15.09 50.24
C GLN A 9 0.57 -13.65 49.85
N LEU A 10 -0.34 -12.69 49.99
CA LEU A 10 -0.06 -11.27 49.73
C LEU A 10 0.87 -10.68 50.80
N ASP A 11 0.68 -11.00 52.08
CA ASP A 11 1.56 -10.58 53.17
C ASP A 11 2.99 -11.15 53.02
N ASP A 12 3.10 -12.39 52.53
CA ASP A 12 4.37 -13.05 52.23
C ASP A 12 4.99 -12.55 50.91
N THR A 13 4.22 -11.84 50.07
CA THR A 13 4.69 -11.32 48.78
C THR A 13 5.41 -9.99 48.99
N SER A 14 6.73 -9.99 48.84
CA SER A 14 7.51 -8.76 48.75
C SER A 14 7.28 -8.02 47.42
N GLU A 15 7.58 -6.72 47.37
CA GLU A 15 7.59 -5.93 46.12
C GLU A 15 8.44 -6.59 45.01
N LYS A 16 9.46 -7.37 45.37
CA LYS A 16 10.35 -8.09 44.45
C LYS A 16 9.71 -9.34 43.82
N SER A 17 8.64 -9.86 44.42
CA SER A 17 7.89 -11.02 43.93
C SER A 17 6.67 -10.65 43.07
N ILE A 18 6.28 -9.37 43.05
CA ILE A 18 5.18 -8.89 42.21
C ILE A 18 5.70 -8.62 40.80
N ARG A 19 5.22 -9.40 39.84
CA ARG A 19 5.51 -9.18 38.42
C ARG A 19 4.35 -8.39 37.79
N TRP A 20 4.62 -7.13 37.44
CA TRP A 20 3.63 -6.20 36.90
C TRP A 20 3.27 -6.44 35.42
N TYR A 21 3.96 -7.35 34.75
CA TYR A 21 3.71 -7.70 33.35
C TYR A 21 3.72 -9.22 33.16
N PRO A 22 2.95 -9.75 32.22
CA PRO A 22 2.87 -11.19 32.02
C PRO A 22 4.20 -11.74 31.45
N GLN A 23 4.57 -12.96 31.84
CA GLN A 23 5.84 -13.59 31.46
C GLN A 23 6.01 -13.72 29.93
N TRP A 24 4.93 -13.86 29.18
CA TRP A 24 4.98 -13.91 27.71
C TRP A 24 5.38 -12.57 27.07
N ASN A 25 5.34 -11.47 27.83
CA ASN A 25 5.71 -10.13 27.37
C ASN A 25 7.15 -9.75 27.76
N GLU A 26 7.93 -10.71 28.29
CA GLU A 26 9.38 -10.62 28.42
C GLU A 26 10.00 -10.55 27.02
N ARG A 27 10.27 -9.32 26.56
CA ARG A 27 10.98 -9.11 25.30
C ARG A 27 12.47 -9.07 25.62
N GLU A 28 13.19 -10.09 25.16
CA GLU A 28 14.63 -10.23 25.37
C GLU A 28 15.43 -9.10 24.72
N ASP A 29 14.92 -8.53 23.62
CA ASP A 29 15.59 -7.47 22.87
C ASP A 29 14.60 -6.44 22.35
N MET A 30 14.73 -5.19 22.83
CA MET A 30 13.98 -4.06 22.32
C MET A 30 14.89 -3.19 21.45
N ILE A 31 14.43 -2.79 20.26
CA ILE A 31 15.15 -1.82 19.43
C ILE A 31 15.04 -0.46 20.11
N ILE A 32 16.17 0.08 20.57
CA ILE A 32 16.21 1.38 21.25
C ILE A 32 16.69 2.51 20.36
N ARG A 33 17.32 2.20 19.22
CA ARG A 33 17.85 3.19 18.28
C ARG A 33 18.22 2.54 16.94
N CYS A 34 18.11 3.30 15.85
CA CYS A 34 18.69 2.94 14.55
C CYS A 34 19.72 4.00 14.12
N GLY A 35 20.98 3.61 13.98
CA GLY A 35 22.07 4.48 13.55
C GLY A 35 22.20 5.75 14.40
N GLY A 36 22.28 6.90 13.73
CA GLY A 36 22.36 8.22 14.37
C GLY A 36 21.01 8.86 14.76
N PHE A 37 19.88 8.17 14.59
CA PHE A 37 18.58 8.71 14.99
C PHE A 37 18.33 8.49 16.48
N PRO A 38 17.82 9.48 17.24
CA PRO A 38 17.51 9.28 18.66
C PRO A 38 16.33 8.31 18.89
N ASN A 39 15.45 8.18 17.89
CA ASN A 39 14.25 7.34 17.88
C ASN A 39 14.29 6.33 16.71
N VAL A 40 13.36 5.37 16.68
CA VAL A 40 13.31 4.35 15.61
C VAL A 40 12.48 4.88 14.43
N PRO A 41 13.09 5.17 13.27
CA PRO A 41 12.37 5.67 12.10
C PRO A 41 11.59 4.54 11.40
N LEU A 42 10.31 4.75 11.16
CA LEU A 42 9.41 3.85 10.43
C LEU A 42 9.06 4.47 9.08
N ILE A 43 9.23 3.72 7.99
CA ILE A 43 8.87 4.17 6.64
C ILE A 43 7.55 3.51 6.24
N GLY A 44 6.57 4.33 5.87
CA GLY A 44 5.32 3.92 5.25
C GLY A 44 5.27 4.25 3.76
N THR A 45 4.14 3.96 3.12
CA THR A 45 3.91 4.24 1.70
C THR A 45 3.72 5.73 1.39
N GLN A 46 3.33 6.53 2.38
CA GLN A 46 3.02 7.96 2.23
C GLN A 46 4.01 8.88 2.96
N GLY A 47 5.01 8.32 3.63
CA GLY A 47 5.89 9.12 4.47
C GLY A 47 6.70 8.29 5.45
N ALA A 48 7.27 8.97 6.44
CA ALA A 48 7.99 8.34 7.53
C ALA A 48 7.63 8.99 8.87
N ILE A 49 7.58 8.18 9.91
CA ILE A 49 7.34 8.61 11.29
C ILE A 49 8.43 8.08 12.19
N ASN A 50 8.52 8.55 13.43
CA ASN A 50 9.39 7.92 14.43
C ASN A 50 8.58 7.27 15.55
N TYR A 51 9.02 6.07 15.91
CA TYR A 51 8.61 5.40 17.13
C TYR A 51 9.57 5.78 18.24
N ASN A 52 9.04 6.17 19.40
CA ASN A 52 9.85 6.44 20.59
C ASN A 52 10.01 5.16 21.42
N PRO A 53 11.20 4.53 21.39
CA PRO A 53 11.43 3.31 22.13
C PRO A 53 11.53 3.52 23.64
N LYS A 54 11.62 4.76 24.16
CA LYS A 54 11.46 5.01 25.60
C LYS A 54 10.02 4.83 26.07
N LEU A 55 9.04 4.95 25.16
CA LEU A 55 7.62 4.68 25.46
C LEU A 55 7.25 3.21 25.27
N ALA A 56 8.08 2.44 24.56
CA ALA A 56 7.84 1.04 24.28
C ALA A 56 7.69 0.16 25.54
N PRO A 57 8.54 0.31 26.58
CA PRO A 57 8.37 -0.43 27.82
C PRO A 57 7.04 -0.08 28.49
N ARG A 58 6.64 1.20 28.49
CA ARG A 58 5.35 1.63 29.06
C ARG A 58 4.18 0.98 28.33
N GLN A 59 4.20 0.95 27.00
CA GLN A 59 3.18 0.27 26.20
C GLN A 59 3.14 -1.24 26.46
N ALA A 60 4.27 -1.83 26.85
CA ALA A 60 4.39 -3.23 27.23
C ALA A 60 4.18 -3.48 28.75
N GLY A 61 3.77 -2.46 29.52
CA GLY A 61 3.47 -2.60 30.95
C GLY A 61 4.68 -2.61 31.89
N TYR A 62 5.86 -2.26 31.40
CA TYR A 62 7.04 -2.09 32.25
C TYR A 62 6.98 -0.77 33.02
N PRO A 63 7.34 -0.76 34.32
CA PRO A 63 7.39 0.46 35.11
C PRO A 63 8.48 1.41 34.60
N MET A 64 8.16 2.70 34.49
CA MET A 64 9.14 3.74 34.19
C MET A 64 9.63 4.36 35.50
N VAL A 65 10.95 4.40 35.69
CA VAL A 65 11.57 4.99 36.89
C VAL A 65 11.47 6.53 36.87
N LEU A 66 11.56 7.14 35.68
CA LEU A 66 11.46 8.58 35.48
C LEU A 66 10.63 8.89 34.23
N PRO A 67 9.93 10.04 34.18
CA PRO A 67 9.32 10.51 32.95
C PRO A 67 10.39 10.67 31.85
N PRO A 68 10.09 10.32 30.58
CA PRO A 68 10.99 10.59 29.47
C PRO A 68 11.26 12.08 29.32
N SER A 69 12.48 12.46 28.96
CA SER A 69 12.81 13.84 28.60
C SER A 69 12.10 14.25 27.30
N ASP A 70 11.79 15.55 27.15
CA ASP A 70 11.11 16.09 25.96
C ASP A 70 11.89 15.82 24.66
N GLU A 71 13.21 15.85 24.70
CA GLU A 71 14.07 15.48 23.57
C GLU A 71 13.84 14.03 23.13
N ALA A 72 13.60 13.11 24.06
CA ALA A 72 13.27 11.73 23.72
C ALA A 72 11.88 11.61 23.10
N LEU A 73 10.94 12.45 23.52
CA LEU A 73 9.57 12.52 23.00
C LEU A 73 9.46 13.27 21.68
N THR A 74 10.56 13.82 21.16
CA THR A 74 10.55 14.58 19.91
C THR A 74 10.13 13.66 18.76
N THR A 75 8.92 13.89 18.26
CA THR A 75 8.38 13.20 17.11
C THR A 75 8.83 13.90 15.82
N PHE A 76 8.99 13.14 14.75
CA PHE A 76 9.05 13.70 13.41
C PHE A 76 8.07 12.98 12.51
N ILE A 77 7.43 13.75 11.65
CA ILE A 77 6.52 13.25 10.62
C ILE A 77 7.02 13.82 9.30
N ILE A 78 7.33 12.94 8.36
CA ILE A 78 7.67 13.29 7.00
C ILE A 78 6.45 13.00 6.16
N HIS A 79 5.86 14.06 5.63
CA HIS A 79 4.82 14.00 4.62
C HIS A 79 5.48 13.94 3.24
N ASP A 80 4.92 13.11 2.36
CA ASP A 80 5.26 12.96 0.95
C ASP A 80 6.69 12.46 0.67
N LEU A 81 6.78 11.36 -0.11
CA LEU A 81 8.05 10.77 -0.55
C LEU A 81 8.65 11.49 -1.77
N GLY A 82 8.49 12.82 -1.85
CA GLY A 82 8.96 13.65 -2.95
C GLY A 82 10.49 13.73 -3.05
N ILE A 83 10.97 14.33 -4.15
CA ILE A 83 12.41 14.43 -4.51
C ILE A 83 13.25 15.06 -3.37
N GLN A 84 12.68 15.99 -2.61
CA GLN A 84 13.35 16.67 -1.50
C GLN A 84 13.57 15.77 -0.27
N ASN A 85 12.76 14.72 -0.09
CA ASN A 85 12.83 13.81 1.06
C ASN A 85 13.64 12.53 0.76
N MET A 86 14.11 12.36 -0.48
CA MET A 86 14.87 11.18 -0.89
C MET A 86 16.17 11.01 -0.11
N GLU A 87 16.87 12.11 0.22
CA GLU A 87 18.11 12.03 1.00
C GLU A 87 17.85 11.62 2.46
N TYR A 88 16.73 12.06 3.04
CA TYR A 88 16.32 11.65 4.38
C TYR A 88 15.92 10.16 4.42
N LEU A 89 15.21 9.67 3.40
CA LEU A 89 14.87 8.25 3.27
C LEU A 89 16.10 7.37 3.09
N LYS A 90 17.12 7.83 2.35
CA LYS A 90 18.43 7.15 2.31
C LYS A 90 19.00 7.07 3.72
N ARG A 91 19.11 8.19 4.44
CA ARG A 91 19.61 8.19 5.84
C ARG A 91 18.87 7.21 6.74
N ILE A 92 17.53 7.12 6.63
CA ILE A 92 16.73 6.12 7.36
C ILE A 92 17.13 4.69 6.94
N ARG A 93 17.19 4.40 5.63
CA ARG A 93 17.61 3.06 5.13
C ARG A 93 19.02 2.69 5.59
N GLN A 94 19.95 3.64 5.57
CA GLN A 94 21.30 3.45 6.12
C GLN A 94 21.24 3.16 7.63
N ALA A 95 20.44 3.89 8.39
CA ALA A 95 20.32 3.71 9.84
C ALA A 95 19.77 2.34 10.24
N TRP A 96 18.87 1.76 9.43
CA TRP A 96 18.38 0.38 9.61
C TRP A 96 19.45 -0.70 9.41
N LYS A 97 20.63 -0.37 8.84
CA LYS A 97 21.78 -1.28 8.80
C LYS A 97 22.53 -1.35 10.14
N SER A 98 22.28 -0.40 11.04
CA SER A 98 22.96 -0.25 12.33
C SER A 98 21.93 -0.17 13.46
N VAL A 99 21.23 -1.28 13.70
CA VAL A 99 20.20 -1.36 14.75
C VAL A 99 20.85 -1.60 16.11
N VAL A 100 20.53 -0.75 17.09
CA VAL A 100 20.94 -0.93 18.47
C VAL A 100 19.76 -1.52 19.25
N ARG A 101 19.99 -2.71 19.78
CA ARG A 101 19.06 -3.40 20.68
C ARG A 101 19.58 -3.29 22.10
N LYS A 102 18.64 -3.13 23.03
CA LYS A 102 18.93 -3.22 24.46
C LYS A 102 18.00 -4.27 25.02
N GLY A 103 18.59 -5.22 25.73
CA GLY A 103 17.81 -6.15 26.52
C GLY A 103 17.08 -5.41 27.65
N PRO A 104 16.14 -6.08 28.33
CA PRO A 104 15.49 -5.51 29.48
C PRO A 104 16.57 -5.17 30.51
N GLU A 105 16.84 -3.88 30.69
CA GLU A 105 17.46 -3.45 31.93
C GLU A 105 16.50 -3.90 33.02
N ARG A 106 16.90 -4.95 33.75
CA ARG A 106 16.29 -5.27 35.03
C ARG A 106 16.52 -4.03 35.90
N GLY A 107 15.58 -3.09 35.83
CA GLY A 107 15.56 -1.88 36.64
C GLY A 107 15.36 -2.29 38.09
N LEU A 108 16.43 -2.74 38.73
CA LEU A 108 16.48 -2.91 40.16
C LEU A 108 16.81 -1.55 40.78
N VAL A 109 15.89 -0.58 40.74
CA VAL A 109 15.80 0.48 41.76
C VAL A 109 14.35 0.92 41.84
N VAL A 110 13.73 0.61 42.98
CA VAL A 110 12.42 1.08 43.40
C VAL A 110 12.47 2.60 43.53
N ALA A 111 11.74 3.33 42.66
CA ALA A 111 11.32 4.67 43.00
C ALA A 111 10.03 4.55 43.83
N LYS A 112 10.13 4.91 45.12
CA LYS A 112 8.97 5.06 45.99
C LYS A 112 7.94 5.96 45.29
N PRO A 113 6.64 5.60 45.26
CA PRO A 113 5.64 6.56 44.84
C PRO A 113 5.59 7.65 45.91
N HIS A 114 6.19 8.81 45.63
CA HIS A 114 5.77 10.02 46.29
C HIS A 114 4.32 10.25 45.86
N LEU A 115 3.39 9.85 46.72
CA LEU A 115 2.06 10.42 46.77
C LEU A 115 2.24 11.91 47.01
N THR A 116 2.36 12.70 45.94
CA THR A 116 2.23 14.15 46.02
C THR A 116 0.81 14.44 46.46
N THR A 117 0.66 14.67 47.75
CA THR A 117 -0.52 15.27 48.36
C THR A 117 -0.77 16.61 47.66
N ASN A 118 -1.99 16.81 47.16
CA ASN A 118 -2.41 18.05 46.53
C ASN A 118 -2.10 19.27 47.43
N PRO A 119 -1.39 20.31 46.95
CA PRO A 119 -1.15 21.53 47.72
C PRO A 119 -2.34 22.47 47.55
N ARG A 120 -3.48 22.09 48.11
CA ARG A 120 -4.60 23.01 48.35
C ARG A 120 -5.25 22.61 49.65
N LEU A 121 -4.79 23.23 50.73
CA LEU A 121 -5.56 23.79 51.84
C LEU A 121 -4.60 24.26 52.93
N ASN A 122 -4.80 25.51 53.34
CA ASN A 122 -4.33 26.18 54.56
C ASN A 122 -3.00 26.93 54.48
N ALA A 123 -3.13 28.19 54.09
CA ALA A 123 -2.38 29.30 54.67
C ALA A 123 -2.77 29.47 56.15
N ASP A 124 -1.86 30.13 56.88
CA ASP A 124 -1.97 30.70 58.22
C ASP A 124 -1.68 29.79 59.43
N LYS A 125 -0.43 29.84 59.91
CA LYS A 125 -0.08 30.55 61.17
C LYS A 125 1.42 30.46 61.49
N GLU A 126 1.90 31.56 62.07
CA GLU A 126 3.27 31.99 62.32
C GLU A 126 4.10 31.20 63.36
N SER A 127 5.43 31.31 63.17
CA SER A 127 6.52 31.59 64.13
C SER A 127 6.74 30.70 65.37
N GLY A 128 7.94 30.09 65.42
CA GLY A 128 8.54 29.59 66.67
C GLY A 128 9.87 28.87 66.45
N LEU A 129 10.97 29.57 66.75
CA LEU A 129 12.34 29.05 66.90
C LEU A 129 12.41 27.84 67.86
N GLY A 130 13.24 26.84 67.57
CA GLY A 130 13.73 25.93 68.62
C GLY A 130 14.21 24.54 68.22
N GLN A 131 15.53 24.40 68.15
CA GLN A 131 16.35 23.24 68.58
C GLN A 131 16.04 21.81 68.12
N VAL A 132 17.01 21.28 67.37
CA VAL A 132 17.41 19.87 67.26
C VAL A 132 17.63 19.26 68.64
N ARG A 133 16.95 18.15 68.95
CA ARG A 133 17.45 17.10 69.85
C ARG A 133 17.09 15.72 69.29
N LEU A 134 18.12 14.90 69.12
CA LEU A 134 18.00 13.45 68.94
C LEU A 134 17.32 12.85 70.18
N GLY A 135 16.28 12.03 69.98
CA GLY A 135 15.64 11.23 71.00
C GLY A 135 15.41 9.80 70.47
N GLU A 136 15.69 8.82 71.33
CA GLU A 136 15.78 7.38 71.07
C GLU A 136 14.47 6.72 70.56
N PRO A 137 14.55 5.53 69.92
CA PRO A 137 13.40 4.89 69.30
C PRO A 137 12.51 4.20 70.35
N SER A 138 11.38 4.83 70.65
CA SER A 138 10.31 4.27 71.46
C SER A 138 9.56 3.15 70.72
N LYS A 139 9.46 1.99 71.37
CA LYS A 139 8.63 0.83 71.00
C LYS A 139 7.23 1.24 70.53
N TRP A 140 6.92 1.04 69.24
CA TRP A 140 5.55 1.11 68.75
C TRP A 140 4.85 -0.22 69.06
N LYS A 141 3.89 -0.16 69.99
CA LYS A 141 2.87 -1.20 70.16
C LYS A 141 2.01 -1.23 68.90
N LEU A 142 1.89 -2.39 68.28
CA LEU A 142 0.97 -2.66 67.19
C LEU A 142 -0.47 -2.54 67.72
N VAL A 143 -1.07 -1.37 67.60
CA VAL A 143 -2.52 -1.21 67.69
C VAL A 143 -3.07 -1.66 66.33
N CYS A 144 -3.52 -2.90 66.26
CA CYS A 144 -4.36 -3.35 65.14
C CYS A 144 -5.69 -2.61 65.23
N THR A 145 -5.78 -1.46 64.56
CA THR A 145 -7.07 -0.87 64.20
C THR A 145 -7.78 -1.88 63.32
N ARG A 146 -8.90 -2.44 63.80
CA ARG A 146 -9.79 -3.26 62.95
C ARG A 146 -10.13 -2.44 61.71
N MET A 147 -9.69 -2.89 60.54
CA MET A 147 -10.18 -2.37 59.26
C MET A 147 -11.72 -2.56 59.26
N PRO A 148 -12.51 -1.54 58.87
CA PRO A 148 -13.95 -1.68 58.75
C PRO A 148 -14.28 -2.82 57.78
N LYS A 149 -15.11 -3.78 58.20
CA LYS A 149 -15.50 -4.94 57.37
C LYS A 149 -16.10 -4.53 56.01
N GLU A 150 -16.72 -3.36 55.96
CA GLU A 150 -17.34 -2.78 54.76
C GLU A 150 -16.34 -2.50 53.62
N ASP A 151 -15.09 -2.14 53.93
CA ASP A 151 -14.07 -1.83 52.92
C ASP A 151 -13.56 -3.10 52.23
N THR A 152 -13.45 -4.21 52.97
CA THR A 152 -13.11 -5.54 52.42
C THR A 152 -14.19 -6.12 51.52
N GLU A 153 -15.48 -5.96 51.87
CA GLU A 153 -16.58 -6.43 51.03
C GLU A 153 -16.75 -5.59 49.75
N ARG A 154 -16.45 -4.29 49.82
CA ARG A 154 -16.43 -3.42 48.65
C ARG A 154 -15.32 -3.81 47.68
N ALA A 155 -14.11 -4.05 48.18
CA ALA A 155 -12.99 -4.51 47.36
C ALA A 155 -13.26 -5.86 46.68
N HIS A 156 -13.89 -6.82 47.38
CA HIS A 156 -14.27 -8.11 46.80
C HIS A 156 -15.32 -7.97 45.69
N ARG A 157 -16.32 -7.10 45.90
CA ARG A 157 -17.35 -6.81 44.88
C ARG A 157 -16.75 -6.14 43.64
N GLU A 158 -15.80 -5.24 43.82
CA GLU A 158 -15.09 -4.60 42.70
C GLU A 158 -14.22 -5.60 41.94
N GLU A 159 -13.51 -6.51 42.63
CA GLU A 159 -12.70 -7.58 42.00
C GLU A 159 -13.55 -8.57 41.19
N GLU A 160 -14.71 -8.97 41.72
CA GLU A 160 -15.68 -9.80 40.98
C GLU A 160 -16.23 -9.07 39.75
N SER A 161 -16.48 -7.76 39.86
CA SER A 161 -16.95 -6.93 38.74
C SER A 161 -15.93 -6.83 37.61
N TRP A 162 -14.65 -6.57 37.94
CA TRP A 162 -13.59 -6.53 36.92
C TRP A 162 -13.35 -7.90 36.29
N SER A 163 -13.41 -8.98 37.08
CA SER A 163 -13.26 -10.35 36.57
C SER A 163 -14.39 -10.74 35.61
N GLN A 164 -15.63 -10.34 35.91
CA GLN A 164 -16.77 -10.52 35.02
C GLN A 164 -16.62 -9.71 33.73
N ALA A 165 -16.19 -8.44 33.82
CA ALA A 165 -15.97 -7.58 32.66
C ALA A 165 -14.90 -8.15 31.72
N ILE A 166 -13.80 -8.67 32.25
CA ILE A 166 -12.74 -9.32 31.46
C ILE A 166 -13.28 -10.57 30.74
N THR A 167 -14.10 -11.37 31.43
CA THR A 167 -14.69 -12.59 30.86
C THR A 167 -15.65 -12.26 29.71
N GLN A 168 -16.48 -11.22 29.87
CA GLN A 168 -17.38 -10.73 28.83
C GLN A 168 -16.60 -10.19 27.62
N GLU A 169 -15.58 -9.37 27.86
CA GLU A 169 -14.72 -8.83 26.79
C GLU A 169 -14.03 -9.95 25.99
N MET A 170 -13.52 -10.98 26.68
CA MET A 170 -12.95 -12.15 26.02
C MET A 170 -13.97 -12.88 25.15
N TYR A 171 -15.20 -13.06 25.65
CA TYR A 171 -16.28 -13.71 24.91
C TYR A 171 -16.65 -12.94 23.64
N PHE A 172 -16.81 -11.61 23.72
CA PHE A 172 -17.11 -10.79 22.55
C PHE A 172 -15.99 -10.84 21.50
N ARG A 173 -14.72 -10.74 21.94
CA ARG A 173 -13.58 -10.84 21.02
C ARG A 173 -13.49 -12.21 20.34
N GLU A 174 -13.90 -13.28 21.01
CA GLU A 174 -13.92 -14.60 20.40
C GLU A 174 -14.98 -14.69 19.30
N ILE A 175 -16.19 -14.18 19.54
CA ILE A 175 -17.24 -14.08 18.52
C ILE A 175 -16.76 -13.27 17.32
N GLU A 176 -16.15 -12.10 17.56
CA GLU A 176 -15.62 -11.25 16.48
C GLU A 176 -14.56 -12.00 15.65
N ARG A 177 -13.69 -12.79 16.29
CA ARG A 177 -12.69 -13.62 15.59
C ARG A 177 -13.34 -14.72 14.77
N GLU A 178 -14.32 -15.42 15.32
CA GLU A 178 -15.05 -16.48 14.60
C GLU A 178 -15.77 -15.90 13.39
N GLN A 179 -16.44 -14.75 13.54
CA GLN A 179 -17.08 -14.04 12.45
C GLN A 179 -16.06 -13.63 11.38
N ALA A 180 -14.95 -13.01 11.76
CA ALA A 180 -13.89 -12.62 10.82
C ALA A 180 -13.28 -13.83 10.09
N LEU A 181 -13.18 -14.99 10.76
CA LEU A 181 -12.70 -16.22 10.14
C LEU A 181 -13.71 -16.76 9.11
N ALA A 182 -15.01 -16.72 9.43
CA ALA A 182 -16.08 -17.12 8.51
C ALA A 182 -16.10 -16.23 7.27
N GLU A 183 -16.08 -14.91 7.45
CA GLU A 183 -16.02 -13.93 6.35
C GLU A 183 -14.76 -14.14 5.47
N LYS A 184 -13.61 -14.39 6.09
CA LYS A 184 -12.36 -14.70 5.37
C LYS A 184 -12.50 -15.96 4.52
N GLN A 185 -13.15 -17.01 5.03
CA GLN A 185 -13.37 -18.23 4.27
C GLN A 185 -14.33 -17.98 3.10
N GLU A 186 -15.42 -17.25 3.32
CA GLU A 186 -16.35 -16.88 2.26
C GLU A 186 -15.66 -16.09 1.15
N LEU A 187 -14.90 -15.04 1.51
CA LEU A 187 -14.13 -14.24 0.54
C LEU A 187 -13.12 -15.09 -0.23
N LYS A 188 -12.48 -16.08 0.41
CA LYS A 188 -11.57 -17.00 -0.25
C LYS A 188 -12.29 -17.86 -1.30
N THR A 189 -13.51 -18.33 -1.01
CA THR A 189 -14.31 -19.09 -1.98
C THR A 189 -14.81 -18.21 -3.13
N ALA A 190 -15.25 -16.99 -2.83
CA ALA A 190 -15.69 -16.01 -3.83
C ALA A 190 -14.53 -15.63 -4.77
N LEU A 191 -13.34 -15.41 -4.23
CA LEU A 191 -12.13 -15.14 -4.99
C LEU A 191 -11.77 -16.31 -5.93
N ALA A 192 -11.84 -17.55 -5.44
CA ALA A 192 -11.59 -18.72 -6.27
C ALA A 192 -12.61 -18.84 -7.43
N LYS A 193 -13.89 -18.57 -7.16
CA LYS A 193 -14.95 -18.55 -8.18
C LYS A 193 -14.71 -17.44 -9.21
N SER A 194 -14.32 -16.25 -8.77
CA SER A 194 -13.99 -15.12 -9.64
C SER A 194 -12.81 -15.45 -10.56
N ARG A 195 -11.71 -15.98 -10.01
CA ARG A 195 -10.54 -16.41 -10.80
C ARG A 195 -10.87 -17.46 -11.86
N ARG A 196 -11.76 -18.41 -11.55
CA ARG A 196 -12.23 -19.39 -12.55
C ARG A 196 -13.01 -18.73 -13.69
N ARG A 197 -13.82 -17.71 -13.40
CA ARG A 197 -14.56 -16.95 -14.43
C ARG A 197 -13.61 -16.13 -15.29
N GLU A 198 -12.61 -15.49 -14.68
CA GLU A 198 -11.58 -14.73 -15.39
C GLU A 198 -10.78 -15.63 -16.34
N ALA A 199 -10.37 -16.82 -15.89
CA ALA A 199 -9.67 -17.79 -16.74
C ALA A 199 -10.52 -18.18 -17.97
N LYS A 200 -11.80 -18.52 -17.77
CA LYS A 200 -12.72 -18.81 -18.87
C LYS A 200 -12.87 -17.65 -19.85
N ALA A 201 -12.97 -16.41 -19.34
CA ALA A 201 -13.06 -15.23 -20.19
C ALA A 201 -11.77 -14.99 -21.00
N LYS A 202 -10.59 -15.25 -20.41
CA LYS A 202 -9.30 -15.19 -21.13
C LYS A 202 -9.20 -16.25 -22.23
N ASP A 203 -9.67 -17.46 -21.96
CA ASP A 203 -9.70 -18.52 -22.97
C ASP A 203 -10.63 -18.14 -24.13
N GLN A 204 -11.83 -17.62 -23.83
CA GLN A 204 -12.77 -17.13 -24.84
C GLN A 204 -12.18 -15.98 -25.66
N LEU A 205 -11.52 -15.03 -25.00
CA LEU A 205 -10.88 -13.90 -25.67
C LEU A 205 -9.77 -14.38 -26.62
N SER A 206 -8.95 -15.34 -26.19
CA SER A 206 -7.90 -15.94 -27.01
C SER A 206 -8.47 -16.64 -28.26
N GLN A 207 -9.58 -17.37 -28.11
CA GLN A 207 -10.29 -17.99 -29.23
C GLN A 207 -10.85 -16.95 -30.22
N LEU A 208 -11.42 -15.84 -29.70
CA LEU A 208 -11.94 -14.77 -30.54
C LEU A 208 -10.83 -14.05 -31.31
N TRP A 209 -9.68 -13.81 -30.67
CA TRP A 209 -8.51 -13.23 -31.33
C TRP A 209 -8.02 -14.09 -32.49
N GLU A 210 -7.94 -15.41 -32.29
CA GLU A 210 -7.52 -16.32 -33.34
C GLU A 210 -8.53 -16.36 -34.51
N ARG A 211 -9.83 -16.38 -34.21
CA ARG A 211 -10.88 -16.28 -35.24
C ARG A 211 -10.78 -14.96 -36.02
N ALA A 212 -10.56 -13.84 -35.33
CA ALA A 212 -10.39 -12.53 -35.97
C ALA A 212 -9.15 -12.51 -36.88
N ARG A 213 -8.04 -13.11 -36.43
CA ARG A 213 -6.82 -13.27 -37.21
C ARG A 213 -7.07 -14.04 -38.51
N ILE A 214 -7.74 -15.19 -38.42
CA ILE A 214 -8.09 -16.03 -39.57
C ILE A 214 -9.02 -15.27 -40.53
N LEU A 215 -10.06 -14.62 -40.02
CA LEU A 215 -11.00 -13.85 -40.83
C LEU A 215 -10.32 -12.69 -41.56
N LYS A 216 -9.37 -12.01 -40.91
CA LYS A 216 -8.58 -10.94 -41.52
C LYS A 216 -7.73 -11.46 -42.69
N ALA A 217 -7.06 -12.60 -42.51
CA ALA A 217 -6.29 -13.25 -43.57
C ALA A 217 -7.19 -13.69 -44.74
N LYS A 218 -8.35 -14.28 -44.45
CA LYS A 218 -9.33 -14.69 -45.48
C LYS A 218 -9.88 -13.49 -46.26
N SER A 219 -10.18 -12.39 -45.58
CA SER A 219 -10.62 -11.14 -46.22
C SER A 219 -9.55 -10.56 -47.15
N ALA A 220 -8.28 -10.54 -46.70
CA ALA A 220 -7.15 -10.09 -47.53
C ALA A 220 -6.98 -10.96 -48.78
N LYS A 221 -7.05 -12.29 -48.65
CA LYS A 221 -7.00 -13.21 -49.79
C LYS A 221 -8.15 -12.97 -50.78
N ASN A 222 -9.38 -12.82 -50.29
CA ASN A 222 -10.54 -12.54 -51.12
C ASN A 222 -10.45 -11.18 -51.83
N ARG A 223 -9.80 -10.20 -51.21
CA ARG A 223 -9.54 -8.90 -51.83
C ARG A 223 -8.54 -9.05 -52.98
N LEU A 224 -7.39 -9.69 -52.75
CA LEU A 224 -6.40 -9.95 -53.80
C LEU A 224 -6.98 -10.75 -54.97
N GLN A 225 -7.80 -11.76 -54.68
CA GLN A 225 -8.46 -12.55 -55.72
C GLN A 225 -9.42 -11.71 -56.58
N ARG A 226 -10.17 -10.79 -55.96
CA ARG A 226 -11.05 -9.85 -56.69
C ARG A 226 -10.26 -8.89 -57.56
N GLU A 227 -9.21 -8.29 -57.01
CA GLU A 227 -8.31 -7.38 -57.75
C GLU A 227 -7.65 -8.10 -58.95
N HIS A 228 -7.25 -9.36 -58.79
CA HIS A 228 -6.70 -10.18 -59.87
C HIS A 228 -7.72 -10.45 -60.99
N LEU A 229 -8.94 -10.87 -60.63
CA LEU A 229 -10.03 -11.11 -61.59
C LEU A 229 -10.42 -9.83 -62.34
N GLU A 230 -10.45 -8.69 -61.64
CA GLU A 230 -10.74 -7.40 -62.25
C GLU A 230 -9.64 -6.98 -63.23
N SER A 231 -8.37 -7.13 -62.84
CA SER A 231 -7.23 -6.90 -63.72
C SER A 231 -7.28 -7.79 -64.96
N GLN A 232 -7.63 -9.07 -64.81
CA GLN A 232 -7.80 -10.00 -65.93
C GLN A 232 -8.95 -9.58 -66.86
N ARG A 233 -10.07 -9.11 -66.30
CA ARG A 233 -11.20 -8.58 -67.10
C ARG A 233 -10.80 -7.35 -67.89
N GLN A 234 -10.11 -6.40 -67.25
CA GLN A 234 -9.61 -5.18 -67.91
C GLN A 234 -8.63 -5.52 -69.03
N GLN A 235 -7.70 -6.46 -68.78
CA GLN A 235 -6.74 -6.90 -69.79
C GLN A 235 -7.43 -7.52 -71.03
N ARG A 236 -8.37 -8.45 -70.83
CA ARG A 236 -9.13 -9.04 -71.95
C ARG A 236 -9.88 -7.98 -72.76
N MET A 237 -10.43 -6.97 -72.10
CA MET A 237 -11.11 -5.87 -72.76
C MET A 237 -10.16 -5.05 -73.63
N VAL A 238 -8.96 -4.75 -73.13
CA VAL A 238 -7.92 -4.06 -73.90
C VAL A 238 -7.48 -4.89 -75.11
N GLU A 239 -7.28 -6.20 -74.95
CA GLU A 239 -6.94 -7.11 -76.05
C GLU A 239 -8.01 -7.09 -77.15
N LEU A 240 -9.29 -7.20 -76.78
CA LEU A 240 -10.41 -7.12 -77.73
C LEU A 240 -10.48 -5.77 -78.46
N ILE A 241 -10.23 -4.65 -77.75
CA ILE A 241 -10.18 -3.32 -78.37
C ILE A 241 -9.03 -3.24 -79.37
N LEU A 242 -7.84 -3.73 -79.02
CA LEU A 242 -6.68 -3.74 -79.91
C LEU A 242 -6.92 -4.62 -81.15
N GLU A 243 -7.56 -5.77 -81.01
CA GLU A 243 -7.98 -6.60 -82.14
C GLU A 243 -8.97 -5.87 -83.05
N HIS A 244 -9.99 -5.23 -82.48
CA HIS A 244 -10.96 -4.47 -83.25
C HIS A 244 -10.31 -3.30 -84.00
N CYS A 245 -9.41 -2.56 -83.35
CA CYS A 245 -8.66 -1.49 -83.99
C CYS A 245 -7.77 -2.01 -85.13
N ARG A 246 -7.09 -3.14 -84.96
CA ARG A 246 -6.31 -3.79 -86.05
C ARG A 246 -7.20 -4.16 -87.22
N TYR A 247 -8.35 -4.78 -86.95
CA TYR A 247 -9.31 -5.14 -87.99
C TYR A 247 -9.78 -3.92 -88.79
N LEU A 248 -10.17 -2.84 -88.10
CA LEU A 248 -10.55 -1.58 -88.75
C LEU A 248 -9.41 -0.98 -89.57
N TYR A 249 -8.18 -1.02 -89.06
CA TYR A 249 -7.00 -0.50 -89.76
C TYR A 249 -6.72 -1.26 -91.07
N GLU A 250 -6.72 -2.59 -91.05
CA GLU A 250 -6.52 -3.39 -92.27
C GLU A 250 -7.66 -3.20 -93.26
N ASN A 251 -8.91 -3.10 -92.81
CA ASN A 251 -10.04 -2.76 -93.69
C ASN A 251 -9.85 -1.40 -94.38
N MET A 252 -9.47 -0.36 -93.64
CA MET A 252 -9.22 0.97 -94.21
C MET A 252 -8.06 0.98 -95.20
N LYS A 253 -7.00 0.22 -94.93
CA LYS A 253 -5.84 0.06 -95.83
C LYS A 253 -6.24 -0.61 -97.15
N ASN A 254 -7.12 -1.61 -97.10
CA ASN A 254 -7.66 -2.27 -98.29
C ASN A 254 -8.62 -1.36 -99.09
N LEU A 255 -9.13 -0.28 -98.48
CA LEU A 255 -9.98 0.74 -99.12
C LEU A 255 -9.19 1.92 -99.71
N SER A 256 -7.84 1.92 -99.70
CA SER A 256 -7.06 3.04 -100.23
C SER A 256 -7.12 3.14 -101.77
N LEU A 257 -7.81 4.16 -102.26
CA LEU A 257 -7.77 4.74 -103.61
C LEU A 257 -6.34 5.23 -104.01
N PRO A 258 -6.04 5.39 -105.33
CA PRO A 258 -4.70 5.74 -105.83
C PRO A 258 -4.22 7.12 -105.36
N PRO A 259 -2.90 7.39 -105.42
CA PRO A 259 -2.29 8.54 -104.76
C PRO A 259 -2.74 9.86 -105.40
N VAL A 260 -3.38 10.72 -104.62
CA VAL A 260 -3.63 12.12 -104.98
C VAL A 260 -2.31 12.90 -104.84
N ARG A 261 -1.98 13.64 -105.90
CA ARG A 261 -0.77 14.46 -106.06
C ARG A 261 -0.55 15.40 -104.86
N LYS A 262 0.72 15.46 -104.41
CA LYS A 262 1.23 16.38 -103.39
C LYS A 262 0.95 17.84 -103.77
N GLY A 263 -0.04 18.46 -103.12
CA GLY A 263 -0.15 19.91 -102.98
C GLY A 263 0.53 20.35 -101.67
N LYS A 264 1.50 21.26 -101.77
CA LYS A 264 2.14 21.91 -100.62
C LYS A 264 1.07 22.61 -99.76
N LEU A 265 0.85 22.15 -98.55
CA LEU A 265 0.14 22.91 -97.52
C LEU A 265 1.04 23.00 -96.28
N SER A 266 1.23 24.25 -95.86
CA SER A 266 2.09 24.72 -94.80
C SER A 266 1.83 24.03 -93.46
N ALA A 267 2.91 23.70 -92.77
CA ALA A 267 2.90 23.19 -91.41
C ALA A 267 2.33 24.23 -90.42
N SER A 268 1.20 23.91 -89.79
CA SER A 268 0.85 24.41 -88.47
C SER A 268 0.63 23.21 -87.55
N GLN A 269 1.57 22.98 -86.63
CA GLN A 269 1.46 21.97 -85.59
C GLN A 269 0.50 22.45 -84.50
N PRO A 270 -0.56 21.70 -84.14
CA PRO A 270 -1.23 21.89 -82.87
C PRO A 270 -0.41 21.18 -81.78
N ARG A 271 0.17 21.94 -80.84
CA ARG A 271 0.73 21.40 -79.60
C ARG A 271 -0.42 20.88 -78.73
N TYR A 272 -0.68 19.58 -78.76
CA TYR A 272 -1.47 18.94 -77.71
C TYR A 272 -0.58 18.68 -76.50
N ALA A 273 -0.77 19.48 -75.45
CA ALA A 273 -0.17 19.24 -74.14
C ALA A 273 -0.83 18.02 -73.49
N MET A 274 -0.15 16.87 -73.55
CA MET A 274 -0.48 15.69 -72.74
C MET A 274 -0.20 16.02 -71.26
N ARG A 275 -1.20 16.54 -70.56
CA ARG A 275 -1.16 16.67 -69.10
C ARG A 275 -1.38 15.29 -68.50
N SER A 276 -0.28 14.58 -68.24
CA SER A 276 -0.32 13.24 -67.65
C SER A 276 -1.03 13.26 -66.29
N LYS A 277 -2.10 12.47 -66.16
CA LYS A 277 -2.87 12.31 -64.91
C LYS A 277 -2.04 11.72 -63.76
N THR A 278 -0.85 11.16 -64.03
CA THR A 278 0.06 10.66 -62.98
C THR A 278 0.61 11.76 -62.08
N LYS A 279 0.92 12.95 -62.61
CA LYS A 279 1.51 14.05 -61.83
C LYS A 279 0.51 14.75 -60.90
N ALA A 280 -0.79 14.61 -61.16
CA ALA A 280 -1.85 15.12 -60.29
C ALA A 280 -2.15 14.19 -59.10
N MET A 281 -1.69 12.93 -59.14
CA MET A 281 -1.81 12.00 -58.02
C MET A 281 -0.59 12.08 -57.08
N GLU A 282 0.63 12.30 -57.62
CA GLU A 282 1.83 12.53 -56.80
C GLU A 282 1.69 13.76 -55.89
N ASN A 283 1.20 14.90 -56.42
CA ASN A 283 1.00 16.11 -55.62
C ASN A 283 -0.08 15.99 -54.52
N LYS A 284 -0.94 14.96 -54.56
CA LYS A 284 -1.95 14.71 -53.51
C LYS A 284 -1.41 13.84 -52.38
N VAL A 285 -0.37 13.05 -52.64
CA VAL A 285 0.29 12.23 -51.61
C VAL A 285 1.23 13.10 -50.77
N GLU A 286 1.89 14.08 -51.38
CA GLU A 286 2.81 15.01 -50.71
C GLU A 286 2.10 16.10 -49.87
N ALA A 287 0.78 16.24 -49.99
CA ALA A 287 -0.03 17.19 -49.19
C ALA A 287 -0.70 16.53 -47.96
N LEU A 288 -0.41 15.25 -47.69
CA LEU A 288 -0.95 14.48 -46.57
C LEU A 288 0.13 13.98 -45.60
N GLU A 289 1.38 14.40 -45.79
CA GLU A 289 2.47 14.34 -44.81
C GLU A 289 2.65 15.72 -44.17
#